data_AF-A0AA42XZI1-F1
#
_entry.id   AF-A0AA42XZI1-F1
#
_cell.length_a   1.000
_cell.length_b   1.000
_cell.length_c   1.000
_cell.angle_alpha   90.00
_cell.angle_beta   90.00
_cell.angle_gamma   90.00
#
_symmetry.space_group_name_H-M   'P 1'
#
loop_
_entity.id
_entity.type
_entity.pdbx_description
1 polymer ?
#
loop_
_entity_poly.entity_id
_entity_poly.type
_entity_poly.pdbx_seq_one_letter_code
_entity_poly.pdbx_strand_id
1 'polypeptide(L)'
;MHFGGRIVCLVVWTCLVGYGCGRDATAEGLGTPTGAAATNSAADPVAGDEEPAEVMGEGLVIGEYRLAPRAVIDGDTIRVENLEGSIRLLSIDTEEAIRSKRDRAAIKADFDEYLKRKQGDAVRPRKAGTPMGNRAIEFAERFFEGADVVRLERDDPKALRGRYGRLLAYAFVQKDGKWTIYNVEAVRAGMSPYFTKYGYSHRFHNQFARAETEARRARRGIWDPNAEGYGDYAVRKDWWDARADFIQAFEHQATGRDDLVVLNHWDAKARLEKMLGDEVTLLGTVDKVEHFRGLVRVVLGGEQANDFPIIFREKEIFDRSDLARYRGEPVTVRGRVERYERGDYQTLQIVVGRPKQIGLPSLPWPGEPALAAE
;
A
#
# COMPACT_ATOMS: atom_id res chain seq x y z
N MET A 1 -39.11 -3.87 -38.74
CA MET A 1 -37.89 -3.75 -39.58
C MET A 1 -36.73 -3.42 -38.67
N HIS A 2 -35.67 -4.23 -38.81
CA HIS A 2 -34.31 -4.17 -38.24
C HIS A 2 -34.06 -4.12 -36.72
N PHE A 3 -33.64 -5.30 -36.27
CA PHE A 3 -32.78 -5.64 -35.14
C PHE A 3 -31.36 -5.06 -35.26
N GLY A 4 -30.72 -4.82 -34.11
CA GLY A 4 -29.26 -4.83 -33.92
C GLY A 4 -28.99 -4.72 -32.41
N GLY A 5 -28.42 -5.68 -31.69
CA GLY A 5 -27.49 -6.74 -32.06
C GLY A 5 -26.22 -6.56 -31.22
N ARG A 6 -26.27 -6.93 -29.94
CA ARG A 6 -25.14 -6.91 -28.99
C ARG A 6 -24.11 -7.97 -29.38
N ILE A 7 -22.84 -7.58 -29.52
CA ILE A 7 -21.71 -8.50 -29.67
C ILE A 7 -21.06 -8.72 -28.31
N VAL A 8 -21.08 -9.96 -27.86
CA VAL A 8 -20.29 -10.50 -26.75
C VAL A 8 -19.16 -11.31 -27.38
N CYS A 9 -17.90 -10.94 -27.13
CA CYS A 9 -16.74 -11.74 -27.52
C CYS A 9 -16.42 -12.74 -26.41
N LEU A 10 -16.55 -14.02 -26.73
CA LEU A 10 -16.12 -15.15 -25.92
C LEU A 10 -14.86 -15.71 -26.60
N VAL A 11 -13.71 -15.68 -25.91
CA VAL A 11 -12.47 -16.30 -26.40
C VAL A 11 -12.39 -17.69 -25.78
N VAL A 12 -12.45 -18.71 -26.64
CA VAL A 12 -12.28 -20.12 -26.31
C VAL A 12 -10.81 -20.49 -26.54
N TRP A 13 -10.16 -21.04 -25.52
CA TRP A 13 -8.80 -21.59 -25.62
C TRP A 13 -8.89 -23.08 -25.96
N THR A 14 -8.31 -23.49 -27.08
CA THR A 14 -8.24 -24.89 -27.50
C THR A 14 -6.82 -25.42 -27.28
N CYS A 15 -6.68 -26.46 -26.46
CA CYS A 15 -5.47 -27.26 -26.33
C CYS A 15 -5.37 -28.27 -27.48
N LEU A 16 -4.18 -28.43 -28.07
CA LEU A 16 -3.87 -29.49 -29.02
C LEU A 16 -2.60 -30.22 -28.56
N VAL A 17 -2.77 -31.51 -28.26
CA VAL A 17 -1.72 -32.51 -28.05
C VAL A 17 -1.53 -33.24 -29.39
N GLY A 18 -0.28 -33.51 -29.78
CA GLY A 18 0.06 -34.30 -30.96
C GLY A 18 1.41 -35.01 -30.79
N TYR A 19 1.34 -36.34 -30.73
CA TYR A 19 2.42 -37.33 -30.61
C TYR A 19 3.10 -37.62 -31.96
N GLY A 20 4.38 -38.03 -31.93
CA GLY A 20 4.83 -39.24 -32.65
C GLY A 20 5.86 -39.13 -33.78
N CYS A 21 7.01 -39.79 -33.55
CA CYS A 21 7.87 -40.63 -34.43
C CYS A 21 8.31 -40.12 -35.83
N GLY A 22 9.54 -40.27 -36.31
CA GLY A 22 10.74 -41.03 -35.91
C GLY A 22 11.60 -41.35 -37.15
N ARG A 23 12.86 -41.79 -36.93
CA ARG A 23 13.81 -42.45 -37.87
C ARG A 23 14.44 -41.57 -38.97
N ASP A 24 15.70 -41.68 -39.40
CA ASP A 24 16.77 -42.71 -39.33
C ASP A 24 18.15 -42.05 -39.51
N ALA A 25 19.21 -42.74 -39.07
CA ALA A 25 20.42 -43.08 -39.85
C ALA A 25 21.74 -43.09 -39.04
N THR A 26 22.37 -44.26 -39.11
CA THR A 26 23.56 -44.82 -38.47
C THR A 26 24.87 -44.57 -39.23
N ALA A 27 26.01 -44.59 -38.52
CA ALA A 27 27.26 -45.32 -38.86
C ALA A 27 28.31 -45.02 -37.75
N GLU A 28 28.61 -45.93 -36.83
CA GLU A 28 29.62 -47.02 -36.88
C GLU A 28 31.10 -46.59 -36.86
N GLY A 29 31.84 -47.11 -35.88
CA GLY A 29 33.30 -47.04 -35.79
C GLY A 29 33.84 -47.52 -34.43
N LEU A 30 34.16 -48.82 -34.32
CA LEU A 30 34.66 -49.54 -33.14
C LEU A 30 36.18 -49.33 -32.89
N GLY A 31 36.59 -49.35 -31.61
CA GLY A 31 37.98 -49.52 -31.16
C GLY A 31 38.07 -49.84 -29.65
N THR A 32 38.68 -50.97 -29.32
CA THR A 32 38.76 -51.68 -28.03
C THR A 32 39.81 -51.12 -27.03
N PRO A 33 39.87 -51.61 -25.76
CA PRO A 33 40.23 -50.82 -24.58
C PRO A 33 41.70 -50.97 -24.14
N THR A 34 42.20 -50.01 -23.34
CA THR A 34 43.36 -50.24 -22.45
C THR A 34 43.46 -49.21 -21.32
N GLY A 35 43.40 -49.71 -20.08
CA GLY A 35 44.29 -49.37 -18.95
C GLY A 35 44.45 -47.93 -18.43
N ALA A 36 43.99 -47.75 -17.19
CA ALA A 36 44.66 -47.06 -16.07
C ALA A 36 44.53 -45.53 -15.88
N ALA A 37 43.82 -45.21 -14.78
CA ALA A 37 44.15 -44.26 -13.71
C ALA A 37 44.19 -42.72 -13.93
N ALA A 38 43.68 -42.05 -12.89
CA ALA A 38 43.93 -40.69 -12.42
C ALA A 38 42.89 -39.59 -12.76
N THR A 39 41.98 -39.42 -11.79
CA THR A 39 41.59 -38.18 -11.11
C THR A 39 41.53 -36.83 -11.84
N ASN A 40 40.39 -36.17 -11.59
CA ASN A 40 40.13 -34.74 -11.43
C ASN A 40 39.56 -33.95 -12.62
N SER A 41 38.27 -33.63 -12.43
CA SER A 41 37.65 -32.31 -12.57
C SER A 41 37.60 -31.69 -13.98
N ALA A 42 36.45 -31.84 -14.62
CA ALA A 42 35.76 -30.76 -15.33
C ALA A 42 34.34 -31.28 -15.64
N ALA A 43 33.32 -30.66 -15.07
CA ALA A 43 31.94 -30.83 -15.52
C ALA A 43 31.41 -29.45 -15.91
N ASP A 44 30.88 -29.40 -17.13
CA ASP A 44 30.27 -28.27 -17.82
C ASP A 44 29.17 -27.57 -17.00
N PRO A 45 28.87 -26.29 -17.29
CA PRO A 45 27.84 -25.56 -16.58
C PRO A 45 26.46 -26.05 -17.05
N VAL A 46 25.72 -26.67 -16.13
CA VAL A 46 24.28 -26.86 -16.29
C VAL A 46 23.64 -25.48 -16.21
N ALA A 47 23.05 -25.04 -17.32
CA ALA A 47 22.13 -23.92 -17.35
C ALA A 47 20.96 -24.22 -16.41
N GLY A 48 21.02 -23.62 -15.22
CA GLY A 48 19.87 -23.47 -14.34
C GLY A 48 19.27 -22.10 -14.57
N ASP A 49 18.01 -22.07 -14.98
CA ASP A 49 17.15 -20.89 -14.89
C ASP A 49 17.08 -20.47 -13.41
N GLU A 50 17.97 -19.57 -12.99
CA GLU A 50 17.78 -18.82 -11.75
C GLU A 50 16.84 -17.65 -12.05
N GLU A 51 15.55 -17.86 -11.80
CA GLU A 51 14.67 -16.73 -11.49
C GLU A 51 15.30 -15.94 -10.32
N PRO A 52 15.42 -14.60 -10.40
CA PRO A 52 15.91 -13.85 -9.27
C PRO A 52 14.80 -13.87 -8.20
N ALA A 53 14.97 -14.74 -7.22
CA ALA A 53 14.31 -14.59 -5.93
C ALA A 53 14.83 -13.27 -5.32
N GLU A 54 14.10 -12.17 -5.49
CA GLU A 54 14.27 -10.97 -4.68
C GLU A 54 13.92 -11.35 -3.23
N VAL A 55 14.93 -11.81 -2.49
CA VAL A 55 14.91 -11.90 -1.04
C VAL A 55 14.91 -10.46 -0.53
N MET A 56 13.72 -9.86 -0.50
CA MET A 56 13.44 -8.65 0.27
C MET A 56 13.59 -9.02 1.75
N GLY A 57 14.83 -8.98 2.24
CA GLY A 57 15.20 -9.47 3.56
C GLY A 57 14.31 -8.94 4.67
N GLU A 58 14.02 -9.81 5.64
CA GLU A 58 13.42 -9.46 6.93
C GLU A 58 14.25 -8.34 7.58
N GLY A 59 13.60 -7.23 7.93
CA GLY A 59 14.27 -6.12 8.63
C GLY A 59 13.88 -4.73 8.14
N LEU A 60 14.46 -3.73 8.80
CA LEU A 60 14.15 -2.32 8.54
C LEU A 60 14.91 -1.76 7.33
N VAL A 61 16.14 -2.19 7.08
CA VAL A 61 16.92 -1.69 5.94
C VAL A 61 16.57 -2.52 4.72
N ILE A 62 16.10 -1.85 3.66
CA ILE A 62 15.80 -2.49 2.37
C ILE A 62 17.10 -2.60 1.57
N GLY A 63 17.88 -1.52 1.53
CA GLY A 63 19.17 -1.47 0.85
C GLY A 63 19.65 -0.06 0.58
N GLU A 64 20.81 0.04 -0.04
CA GLU A 64 21.40 1.28 -0.54
C GLU A 64 21.44 1.23 -2.07
N TYR A 65 20.91 2.27 -2.70
CA TYR A 65 20.70 2.31 -4.15
C TYR A 65 21.13 3.65 -4.72
N ARG A 66 21.54 3.66 -5.98
CA ARG A 66 21.68 4.90 -6.74
C ARG A 66 20.32 5.41 -7.16
N LEU A 67 20.15 6.73 -7.21
CA LEU A 67 18.96 7.34 -7.79
C LEU A 67 18.91 7.05 -9.30
N ALA A 68 17.75 6.67 -9.81
CA ALA A 68 17.56 6.49 -11.25
C ALA A 68 17.64 7.84 -12.00
N PRO A 69 17.92 7.85 -13.31
CA PRO A 69 17.76 9.06 -14.12
C PRO A 69 16.33 9.61 -14.02
N ARG A 70 16.19 10.90 -13.67
CA ARG A 70 14.88 11.51 -13.33
C ARG A 70 14.15 10.72 -12.24
N ALA A 71 14.85 10.48 -11.12
CA ALA A 71 14.36 9.69 -10.00
C ALA A 71 13.11 10.26 -9.35
N VAL A 72 13.01 11.58 -9.20
CA VAL A 72 11.85 12.24 -8.58
C VAL A 72 10.66 12.19 -9.55
N ILE A 73 9.59 11.52 -9.14
CA ILE A 73 8.36 11.37 -9.93
C ILE A 73 7.30 12.34 -9.45
N ASP A 74 7.19 12.41 -8.13
CA ASP A 74 6.40 13.36 -7.39
C ASP A 74 7.12 13.71 -6.07
N GLY A 75 6.62 14.68 -5.31
CA GLY A 75 7.22 15.10 -4.03
C GLY A 75 7.31 13.97 -2.99
N ASP A 76 6.51 12.92 -3.15
CA ASP A 76 6.43 11.76 -2.26
C ASP A 76 6.75 10.42 -2.92
N THR A 77 7.28 10.44 -4.15
CA THR A 77 7.49 9.24 -4.96
C THR A 77 8.79 9.34 -5.76
N ILE A 78 9.67 8.36 -5.57
CA ILE A 78 10.98 8.28 -6.25
C ILE A 78 11.20 6.95 -6.99
N ARG A 79 12.24 6.89 -7.82
CA ARG A 79 12.80 5.66 -8.42
C ARG A 79 14.29 5.55 -8.13
N VAL A 80 14.75 4.32 -7.96
CA VAL A 80 16.17 3.99 -7.80
C VAL A 80 16.59 2.99 -8.88
N GLU A 81 17.90 2.87 -9.12
CA GLU A 81 18.43 1.86 -10.02
C GLU A 81 18.28 0.46 -9.42
N ASN A 82 18.12 -0.55 -10.27
CA ASN A 82 18.07 -1.97 -9.90
C ASN A 82 16.94 -2.35 -8.92
N LEU A 83 15.86 -1.57 -8.89
CA LEU A 83 14.62 -1.91 -8.22
C LEU A 83 13.45 -1.63 -9.15
N GLU A 84 12.56 -2.59 -9.33
CA GLU A 84 11.41 -2.43 -10.22
C GLU A 84 10.37 -1.46 -9.66
N GLY A 85 9.85 -0.59 -10.53
CA GLY A 85 8.74 0.32 -10.20
C GLY A 85 9.16 1.58 -9.43
N SER A 86 8.16 2.24 -8.84
CA SER A 86 8.37 3.44 -8.02
C SER A 86 8.16 3.14 -6.54
N ILE A 87 8.88 3.89 -5.72
CA ILE A 87 8.85 3.81 -4.26
C ILE A 87 7.94 4.92 -3.74
N ARG A 88 6.94 4.57 -2.94
CA ARG A 88 6.09 5.54 -2.23
C ARG A 88 6.71 5.84 -0.88
N LEU A 89 7.01 7.11 -0.66
CA LEU A 89 7.70 7.56 0.54
C LEU A 89 6.76 7.62 1.74
N LEU A 90 7.10 6.94 2.83
CA LEU A 90 6.24 6.79 4.00
C LEU A 90 5.99 8.10 4.75
N SER A 91 4.82 8.19 5.40
CA SER A 91 4.45 9.27 6.34
C SER A 91 4.41 10.70 5.76
N ILE A 92 4.48 10.84 4.44
CA ILE A 92 4.27 12.10 3.71
C ILE A 92 3.20 11.92 2.64
N ASP A 93 2.48 12.98 2.32
CA ASP A 93 1.49 13.06 1.25
C ASP A 93 1.56 14.47 0.67
N THR A 94 2.52 14.67 -0.24
CA THR A 94 2.68 15.96 -0.93
C THR A 94 1.47 16.19 -1.81
N GLU A 95 1.11 17.46 -2.03
CA GLU A 95 0.05 17.76 -2.99
C GLU A 95 0.43 17.28 -4.40
N GLU A 96 -0.56 16.89 -5.19
CA GLU A 96 -0.31 16.39 -6.54
C GLU A 96 0.23 17.51 -7.45
N ALA A 97 1.19 17.18 -8.33
CA ALA A 97 1.67 18.14 -9.31
C ALA A 97 0.65 18.40 -10.44
N ILE A 98 0.71 19.59 -11.05
CA ILE A 98 -0.24 19.99 -12.10
C ILE A 98 0.14 19.35 -13.44
N ARG A 99 -0.50 18.22 -13.77
CA ARG A 99 -0.21 17.50 -15.02
C ARG A 99 -0.94 18.06 -16.25
N SER A 100 -2.20 18.48 -16.12
CA SER A 100 -3.03 18.84 -17.30
C SER A 100 -2.97 20.33 -17.70
N LYS A 101 -2.98 20.61 -19.02
CA LYS A 101 -3.06 21.99 -19.56
C LYS A 101 -4.35 22.70 -19.13
N ARG A 102 -5.46 21.95 -19.06
CA ARG A 102 -6.77 22.46 -18.61
C ARG A 102 -6.72 22.91 -17.16
N ASP A 103 -6.12 22.12 -16.27
CA ASP A 103 -6.00 22.49 -14.87
C ASP A 103 -5.08 23.70 -14.69
N ARG A 104 -3.96 23.79 -15.43
CA ARG A 104 -3.12 25.00 -15.41
C ARG A 104 -3.89 26.26 -15.80
N ALA A 105 -4.70 26.19 -16.86
CA ALA A 105 -5.50 27.32 -17.29
C ALA A 105 -6.57 27.70 -16.25
N ALA A 106 -7.22 26.72 -15.62
CA ALA A 106 -8.23 26.96 -14.59
C ALA A 106 -7.62 27.57 -13.32
N ILE A 107 -6.47 27.05 -12.86
CA ILE A 107 -5.73 27.59 -11.70
C ILE A 107 -5.35 29.05 -11.93
N LYS A 108 -4.84 29.39 -13.13
CA LYS A 108 -4.48 30.77 -13.47
C LYS A 108 -5.68 31.71 -13.49
N ALA A 109 -6.87 31.20 -13.83
CA ALA A 109 -8.08 32.00 -13.91
C ALA A 109 -8.63 32.30 -12.51
N ASP A 110 -8.80 31.25 -11.70
CA ASP A 110 -9.31 31.34 -10.33
C ASP A 110 -8.97 30.04 -9.59
N PHE A 111 -8.03 30.11 -8.63
CA PHE A 111 -7.55 28.94 -7.89
C PHE A 111 -8.60 28.41 -6.90
N ASP A 112 -9.35 29.30 -6.25
CA ASP A 112 -10.37 28.91 -5.26
C ASP A 112 -11.54 28.21 -5.94
N GLU A 113 -12.02 28.75 -7.06
CA GLU A 113 -13.07 28.12 -7.88
C GLU A 113 -12.58 26.80 -8.49
N TYR A 114 -11.30 26.71 -8.89
CA TYR A 114 -10.69 25.46 -9.32
C TYR A 114 -10.77 24.39 -8.22
N LEU A 115 -10.36 24.71 -6.99
CA LEU A 115 -10.40 23.78 -5.87
C LEU A 115 -11.84 23.38 -5.51
N LYS A 116 -12.77 24.33 -5.47
CA LYS A 116 -14.20 24.07 -5.24
C LYS A 116 -14.76 23.06 -6.24
N ARG A 117 -14.45 23.26 -7.53
CA ARG A 117 -14.86 22.35 -8.60
C ARG A 117 -14.20 20.97 -8.48
N LYS A 118 -12.94 20.90 -8.02
CA LYS A 118 -12.26 19.62 -7.79
C LYS A 118 -12.83 18.88 -6.58
N GLN A 119 -13.28 19.58 -5.55
CA GLN A 119 -13.94 19.00 -4.38
C GLN A 119 -15.31 18.40 -4.76
N GLY A 120 -16.13 19.15 -5.49
CA GLY A 120 -17.47 18.71 -5.90
C GLY A 120 -18.37 18.37 -4.71
N ASP A 121 -19.09 17.26 -4.80
CA ASP A 121 -20.00 16.73 -3.77
C ASP A 121 -19.34 15.72 -2.82
N ALA A 122 -18.01 15.60 -2.86
CA ALA A 122 -17.32 14.60 -2.06
C ALA A 122 -17.40 14.91 -0.56
N VAL A 123 -17.75 13.88 0.21
CA VAL A 123 -17.82 13.92 1.67
C VAL A 123 -16.44 14.16 2.30
N ARG A 124 -15.38 13.61 1.70
CA ARG A 124 -14.00 13.75 2.17
C ARG A 124 -13.20 14.68 1.25
N PRO A 125 -12.18 15.39 1.77
CA PRO A 125 -11.27 16.20 0.95
C PRO A 125 -10.67 15.43 -0.23
N ARG A 126 -10.84 15.96 -1.46
CA ARG A 126 -10.24 15.37 -2.67
C ARG A 126 -8.84 15.90 -2.91
N LYS A 127 -8.02 15.10 -3.59
CA LYS A 127 -6.73 15.55 -4.10
C LYS A 127 -6.90 16.24 -5.45
N ALA A 128 -6.13 17.29 -5.68
CA ALA A 128 -6.07 18.04 -6.93
C ALA A 128 -4.61 18.43 -7.24
N GLY A 129 -4.34 18.76 -8.50
CA GLY A 129 -3.03 19.29 -8.89
C GLY A 129 -2.88 20.73 -8.44
N THR A 130 -1.80 21.10 -7.77
CA THR A 130 -1.61 22.47 -7.22
C THR A 130 -0.21 23.03 -7.48
N PRO A 131 -0.03 24.37 -7.41
CA PRO A 131 1.30 24.96 -7.40
C PRO A 131 2.20 24.44 -6.27
N MET A 132 1.63 24.17 -5.09
CA MET A 132 2.38 23.54 -4.00
C MET A 132 2.87 22.12 -4.33
N GLY A 133 2.11 21.34 -5.10
CA GLY A 133 2.56 20.04 -5.59
C GLY A 133 3.77 20.14 -6.53
N ASN A 134 3.79 21.14 -7.43
CA ASN A 134 4.98 21.41 -8.24
C ASN A 134 6.18 21.82 -7.37
N ARG A 135 5.98 22.67 -6.37
CA ARG A 135 7.04 23.07 -5.43
C ARG A 135 7.59 21.89 -4.62
N ALA A 136 6.75 20.90 -4.30
CA ALA A 136 7.18 19.68 -3.63
C ALA A 136 8.12 18.84 -4.50
N ILE A 137 7.85 18.74 -5.81
CA ILE A 137 8.77 18.12 -6.77
C ILE A 137 10.11 18.87 -6.81
N GLU A 138 10.08 20.19 -6.98
CA GLU A 138 11.30 20.99 -7.02
C GLU A 138 12.12 20.89 -5.72
N PHE A 139 11.44 20.82 -4.57
CA PHE A 139 12.08 20.58 -3.28
C PHE A 139 12.75 19.21 -3.23
N ALA A 140 12.06 18.15 -3.69
CA ALA A 140 12.63 16.81 -3.76
C ALA A 140 13.87 16.78 -4.66
N GLU A 141 13.79 17.36 -5.86
CA GLU A 141 14.91 17.44 -6.80
C GLU A 141 16.13 18.12 -6.17
N ARG A 142 15.95 19.28 -5.54
CA ARG A 142 17.04 19.98 -4.82
C ARG A 142 17.55 19.21 -3.62
N PHE A 143 16.68 18.49 -2.91
CA PHE A 143 17.10 17.71 -1.76
C PHE A 143 18.00 16.55 -2.17
N PHE A 144 17.66 15.87 -3.26
CA PHE A 144 18.41 14.72 -3.79
C PHE A 144 19.56 15.10 -4.72
N GLU A 145 19.71 16.38 -5.07
CA GLU A 145 20.84 16.87 -5.84
C GLU A 145 22.17 16.54 -5.16
N GLY A 146 23.10 15.95 -5.92
CA GLY A 146 24.41 15.51 -5.43
C GLY A 146 24.38 14.26 -4.53
N ALA A 147 23.22 13.63 -4.29
CA ALA A 147 23.16 12.38 -3.56
C ALA A 147 23.51 11.19 -4.48
N ASP A 148 24.70 10.64 -4.31
CA ASP A 148 25.14 9.45 -5.07
C ASP A 148 24.39 8.18 -4.66
N VAL A 149 24.01 8.09 -3.38
CA VAL A 149 23.38 6.92 -2.76
C VAL A 149 22.20 7.35 -1.90
N VAL A 150 21.10 6.62 -2.03
CA VAL A 150 19.93 6.67 -1.16
C VAL A 150 19.78 5.34 -0.44
N ARG A 151 19.73 5.40 0.90
CA ARG A 151 19.34 4.24 1.70
C ARG A 151 17.83 4.24 1.88
N LEU A 152 17.21 3.10 1.59
CA LEU A 152 15.79 2.89 1.76
C LEU A 152 15.54 2.03 3.00
N GLU A 153 14.62 2.47 3.85
CA GLU A 153 14.25 1.73 5.06
C GLU A 153 12.73 1.68 5.27
N ARG A 154 12.24 0.56 5.80
CA ARG A 154 10.84 0.36 6.20
C ARG A 154 10.55 1.07 7.52
N ASP A 155 9.27 1.33 7.78
CA ASP A 155 8.84 1.74 9.13
C ASP A 155 8.59 0.51 10.03
N ASP A 156 7.90 -0.49 9.49
CA ASP A 156 7.61 -1.77 10.13
C ASP A 156 8.25 -2.91 9.32
N PRO A 157 9.02 -3.84 9.94
CA PRO A 157 9.57 -5.00 9.24
C PRO A 157 8.53 -5.95 8.63
N LYS A 158 7.27 -5.88 9.08
CA LYS A 158 6.16 -6.73 8.64
C LYS A 158 5.30 -6.11 7.53
N ALA A 159 5.40 -4.80 7.27
CA ALA A 159 4.65 -4.12 6.22
C ALA A 159 5.56 -3.80 5.01
N LEU A 160 5.52 -4.64 3.96
CA LEU A 160 6.52 -4.57 2.90
C LEU A 160 6.11 -3.65 1.74
N ARG A 161 4.85 -3.74 1.30
CA ARG A 161 4.33 -3.03 0.11
C ARG A 161 2.96 -2.40 0.38
N GLY A 162 2.70 -1.30 -0.32
CA GLY A 162 1.38 -0.69 -0.32
C GLY A 162 0.40 -1.50 -1.17
N ARG A 163 -0.90 -1.18 -1.05
CA ARG A 163 -2.00 -1.82 -1.79
C ARG A 163 -1.78 -1.94 -3.31
N TYR A 164 -1.06 -1.01 -3.91
CA TYR A 164 -0.79 -1.00 -5.36
C TYR A 164 0.55 -1.65 -5.74
N GLY A 165 1.13 -2.48 -4.87
CA GLY A 165 2.41 -3.18 -5.11
C GLY A 165 3.66 -2.29 -4.99
N ARG A 166 3.51 -0.98 -4.84
CA ARG A 166 4.64 -0.06 -4.62
C ARG A 166 5.34 -0.37 -3.30
N LEU A 167 6.66 -0.38 -3.35
CA LEU A 167 7.50 -0.43 -2.16
C LEU A 167 7.25 0.81 -1.29
N LEU A 168 7.14 0.60 0.03
CA LEU A 168 6.99 1.66 1.01
C LEU A 168 8.32 1.87 1.75
N ALA A 169 8.84 3.08 1.74
CA ALA A 169 10.13 3.36 2.40
C ALA A 169 10.28 4.80 2.90
N TYR A 170 11.14 4.98 3.87
CA TYR A 170 11.85 6.22 4.13
C TYR A 170 13.11 6.28 3.27
N ALA A 171 13.42 7.47 2.75
CA ALA A 171 14.63 7.71 1.98
C ALA A 171 15.64 8.52 2.81
N PHE A 172 16.85 7.98 2.96
CA PHE A 172 17.96 8.62 3.64
C PHE A 172 19.07 8.93 2.64
N VAL A 173 19.66 10.12 2.77
CA VAL A 173 20.86 10.53 2.02
C VAL A 173 21.92 11.02 2.99
N GLN A 174 23.19 10.87 2.63
CA GLN A 174 24.25 11.53 3.38
C GLN A 174 24.31 13.02 3.03
N LYS A 175 24.26 13.87 4.06
CA LYS A 175 24.52 15.31 3.98
C LYS A 175 25.44 15.67 5.14
N ASP A 176 26.55 16.34 4.87
CA ASP A 176 27.56 16.74 5.86
C ASP A 176 28.02 15.60 6.78
N GLY A 177 28.23 14.40 6.21
CA GLY A 177 28.66 13.20 6.94
C GLY A 177 27.57 12.53 7.79
N LYS A 178 26.30 12.96 7.68
CA LYS A 178 25.17 12.42 8.43
C LYS A 178 24.04 11.94 7.53
N TRP A 179 23.44 10.81 7.88
CA TRP A 179 22.18 10.36 7.26
C TRP A 179 21.02 11.30 7.62
N THR A 180 20.43 11.89 6.58
CA THR A 180 19.29 12.79 6.66
C THR A 180 18.09 12.14 5.98
N ILE A 181 16.97 12.07 6.71
CA ILE A 181 15.72 11.47 6.22
C ILE A 181 14.90 12.49 5.42
N TYR A 182 14.80 12.29 4.11
CA TYR A 182 14.05 13.19 3.22
C TYR A 182 12.61 13.42 3.71
N ASN A 183 11.93 12.36 4.13
CA ASN A 183 10.52 12.42 4.50
C ASN A 183 10.26 13.44 5.64
N VAL A 184 11.11 13.44 6.68
CA VAL A 184 11.00 14.40 7.78
C VAL A 184 11.37 15.81 7.31
N GLU A 185 12.38 15.96 6.44
CA GLU A 185 12.76 17.26 5.88
C GLU A 185 11.66 17.85 4.98
N ALA A 186 10.96 17.03 4.21
CA ALA A 186 9.80 17.46 3.42
C ALA A 186 8.68 18.02 4.29
N VAL A 187 8.41 17.37 5.45
CA VAL A 187 7.46 17.92 6.43
C VAL A 187 7.98 19.20 7.07
N ARG A 188 9.28 19.24 7.46
CA ARG A 188 9.90 20.43 8.07
C ARG A 188 9.90 21.64 7.15
N ALA A 189 10.04 21.42 5.85
CA ALA A 189 9.98 22.44 4.81
C ALA A 189 8.53 22.86 4.46
N GLY A 190 7.52 22.15 4.99
CA GLY A 190 6.11 22.41 4.68
C GLY A 190 5.70 21.95 3.27
N MET A 191 6.39 20.97 2.67
CA MET A 191 5.99 20.38 1.38
C MET A 191 4.93 19.29 1.55
N SER A 192 4.80 18.76 2.76
CA SER A 192 3.81 17.75 3.15
C SER A 192 3.39 17.99 4.60
N PRO A 193 2.14 17.68 4.99
CA PRO A 193 1.82 17.45 6.39
C PRO A 193 2.48 16.14 6.87
N TYR A 194 2.49 15.89 8.18
CA TYR A 194 2.73 14.54 8.67
C TYR A 194 1.51 13.68 8.37
N PHE A 195 1.67 12.72 7.44
CA PHE A 195 0.58 11.94 6.89
C PHE A 195 0.37 10.64 7.68
N THR A 196 -0.64 10.66 8.55
CA THR A 196 -0.93 9.62 9.56
C THR A 196 -2.08 8.69 9.18
N LYS A 197 -2.66 8.85 7.97
CA LYS A 197 -3.86 8.11 7.51
C LYS A 197 -3.78 6.58 7.67
N TYR A 198 -2.58 6.02 7.61
CA TYR A 198 -2.31 4.59 7.69
C TYR A 198 -1.63 4.16 9.00
N GLY A 199 -1.65 5.01 10.03
CA GLY A 199 -0.94 4.80 11.30
C GLY A 199 0.14 5.85 11.53
N TYR A 200 0.55 5.99 12.79
CA TYR A 200 1.73 6.77 13.14
C TYR A 200 2.99 5.98 12.78
N SER A 201 4.04 6.69 12.38
CA SER A 201 5.35 6.08 12.18
C SER A 201 5.86 5.44 13.47
N HIS A 202 6.16 4.15 13.45
CA HIS A 202 6.70 3.44 14.60
C HIS A 202 8.08 3.96 15.01
N ARG A 203 8.85 4.48 14.04
CA ARG A 203 10.26 4.86 14.24
C ARG A 203 10.49 6.36 14.36
N PHE A 204 9.70 7.17 13.65
CA PHE A 204 9.98 8.59 13.44
C PHE A 204 8.83 9.51 13.84
N HIS A 205 7.79 9.02 14.52
CA HIS A 205 6.63 9.82 14.95
C HIS A 205 7.02 11.17 15.56
N ASN A 206 7.90 11.16 16.57
CA ASN A 206 8.32 12.38 17.26
C ASN A 206 9.07 13.35 16.36
N GLN A 207 9.85 12.86 15.39
CA GLN A 207 10.57 13.71 14.44
C GLN A 207 9.61 14.38 13.46
N PHE A 208 8.63 13.63 12.95
CA PHE A 208 7.58 14.17 12.09
C PHE A 208 6.70 15.18 12.81
N ALA A 209 6.21 14.87 14.02
CA ALA A 209 5.38 15.77 14.81
C ALA A 209 6.10 17.10 15.11
N ARG A 210 7.39 17.01 15.47
CA ARG A 210 8.23 18.19 15.68
C ARG A 210 8.43 18.98 14.37
N ALA A 211 8.76 18.30 13.28
CA ALA A 211 8.96 18.94 11.97
C ALA A 211 7.70 19.67 11.50
N GLU A 212 6.51 19.07 11.66
CA GLU A 212 5.24 19.69 11.31
C GLU A 212 4.97 20.92 12.19
N THR A 213 5.24 20.82 13.50
CA THR A 213 5.12 21.95 14.42
C THR A 213 6.03 23.11 14.03
N GLU A 214 7.29 22.82 13.67
CA GLU A 214 8.24 23.81 13.17
C GLU A 214 7.75 24.48 11.88
N ALA A 215 7.27 23.69 10.92
CA ALA A 215 6.76 24.19 9.64
C ALA A 215 5.52 25.08 9.81
N ARG A 216 4.57 24.69 10.68
CA ARG A 216 3.39 25.48 11.02
C ARG A 216 3.74 26.81 11.67
N ARG A 217 4.60 26.78 12.70
CA ARG A 217 5.02 28.00 13.42
C ARG A 217 5.72 28.98 12.49
N ALA A 218 6.55 28.47 11.58
CA ALA A 218 7.26 29.27 10.60
C ALA A 218 6.45 29.56 9.32
N ARG A 219 5.19 29.11 9.24
CA ARG A 219 4.30 29.29 8.06
C ARG A 219 4.96 28.87 6.75
N ARG A 220 5.64 27.71 6.75
CA ARG A 220 6.37 27.21 5.57
C ARG A 220 5.45 26.45 4.63
N GLY A 221 5.67 26.63 3.32
CA GLY A 221 5.01 25.83 2.28
C GLY A 221 3.50 25.83 2.42
N ILE A 222 2.88 24.66 2.54
CA ILE A 222 1.44 24.48 2.69
C ILE A 222 0.84 25.16 3.94
N TRP A 223 1.68 25.57 4.89
CA TRP A 223 1.26 26.27 6.11
C TRP A 223 1.28 27.80 5.98
N ASP A 224 1.74 28.34 4.84
CA ASP A 224 1.58 29.76 4.53
C ASP A 224 0.10 30.03 4.19
N PRO A 225 -0.58 30.99 4.85
CA PRO A 225 -1.95 31.38 4.53
C PRO A 225 -2.16 31.79 3.05
N ASN A 226 -1.10 32.21 2.36
CA ASN A 226 -1.14 32.59 0.95
C ASN A 226 -0.65 31.46 0.01
N ALA A 227 -0.42 30.26 0.52
CA ALA A 227 -0.02 29.13 -0.32
C ALA A 227 -1.16 28.72 -1.25
N GLU A 228 -0.85 28.57 -2.54
CA GLU A 228 -1.74 27.93 -3.49
C GLU A 228 -1.67 26.41 -3.33
N GLY A 229 -2.24 25.92 -2.23
CA GLY A 229 -2.38 24.50 -1.89
C GLY A 229 -3.79 24.15 -1.44
N TYR A 230 -4.02 22.96 -0.88
CA TYR A 230 -5.37 22.50 -0.53
C TYR A 230 -6.06 23.33 0.55
N GLY A 231 -5.31 23.87 1.51
CA GLY A 231 -5.82 24.73 2.59
C GLY A 231 -6.73 24.04 3.64
N ASP A 232 -7.13 22.79 3.42
CA ASP A 232 -8.07 22.00 4.24
C ASP A 232 -7.39 21.02 5.21
N TYR A 233 -6.10 21.25 5.53
CA TYR A 233 -5.28 20.32 6.30
C TYR A 233 -5.77 20.05 7.72
N ALA A 234 -6.50 20.98 8.35
CA ALA A 234 -7.13 20.73 9.65
C ALA A 234 -8.12 19.57 9.55
N VAL A 235 -9.05 19.64 8.58
CA VAL A 235 -10.08 18.61 8.34
C VAL A 235 -9.45 17.28 7.94
N ARG A 236 -8.41 17.31 7.09
CA ARG A 236 -7.67 16.10 6.70
C ARG A 236 -7.03 15.43 7.91
N LYS A 237 -6.38 16.21 8.77
CA LYS A 237 -5.66 15.68 9.93
C LYS A 237 -6.59 15.16 11.01
N ASP A 238 -7.71 15.81 11.31
CA ASP A 238 -8.69 15.27 12.26
C ASP A 238 -9.13 13.86 11.83
N TRP A 239 -9.33 13.65 10.52
CA TRP A 239 -9.66 12.33 9.99
C TRP A 239 -8.48 11.35 10.01
N TRP A 240 -7.28 11.79 9.63
CA TRP A 240 -6.10 10.92 9.58
C TRP A 240 -5.61 10.51 10.96
N ASP A 241 -5.58 11.44 11.91
CA ASP A 241 -5.14 11.21 13.28
C ASP A 241 -6.14 10.29 14.00
N ALA A 242 -7.46 10.46 13.80
CA ALA A 242 -8.46 9.53 14.33
C ALA A 242 -8.30 8.09 13.80
N ARG A 243 -7.89 7.92 12.53
CA ARG A 243 -7.53 6.59 11.98
C ARG A 243 -6.25 6.06 12.63
N ALA A 244 -5.25 6.92 12.80
CA ALA A 244 -3.97 6.56 13.39
C ALA A 244 -4.09 6.13 14.85
N ASP A 245 -4.90 6.84 15.64
CA ASP A 245 -5.19 6.52 17.04
C ASP A 245 -5.84 5.14 17.16
N PHE A 246 -6.81 4.83 16.31
CA PHE A 246 -7.45 3.51 16.28
C PHE A 246 -6.49 2.38 15.93
N ILE A 247 -5.63 2.60 14.91
CA ILE A 247 -4.59 1.63 14.50
C ILE A 247 -3.57 1.44 15.64
N GLN A 248 -3.06 2.52 16.22
CA GLN A 248 -2.08 2.47 17.30
C GLN A 248 -2.64 1.77 18.55
N ALA A 249 -3.90 2.03 18.90
CA ALA A 249 -4.55 1.36 20.03
C ALA A 249 -4.61 -0.17 19.81
N PHE A 250 -4.92 -0.62 18.59
CA PHE A 250 -4.90 -2.04 18.25
C PHE A 250 -3.48 -2.63 18.28
N GLU A 251 -2.51 -1.96 17.66
CA GLU A 251 -1.11 -2.41 17.62
C GLU A 251 -0.52 -2.54 19.02
N HIS A 252 -0.83 -1.58 19.91
CA HIS A 252 -0.44 -1.65 21.31
C HIS A 252 -1.02 -2.88 22.01
N GLN A 253 -2.32 -3.16 21.83
CA GLN A 253 -2.97 -4.36 22.38
C GLN A 253 -2.43 -5.66 21.77
N ALA A 254 -2.02 -5.64 20.51
CA ALA A 254 -1.48 -6.79 19.79
C ALA A 254 -0.05 -7.17 20.24
N THR A 255 0.63 -6.30 20.99
CA THR A 255 2.00 -6.56 21.46
C THR A 255 2.03 -7.80 22.35
N GLY A 256 2.75 -8.83 21.91
CA GLY A 256 2.83 -10.11 22.61
C GLY A 256 1.60 -11.00 22.50
N ARG A 257 0.65 -10.69 21.60
CA ARG A 257 -0.56 -11.47 21.38
C ARG A 257 -0.65 -11.99 19.95
N ASP A 258 -0.73 -13.31 19.84
CA ASP A 258 -0.83 -13.96 18.53
C ASP A 258 -2.24 -13.86 17.93
N ASP A 259 -3.28 -13.73 18.76
CA ASP A 259 -4.67 -13.71 18.33
C ASP A 259 -5.17 -12.33 17.86
N LEU A 260 -4.31 -11.30 17.91
CA LEU A 260 -4.53 -10.00 17.27
C LEU A 260 -3.69 -9.91 16.01
N VAL A 261 -4.34 -9.83 14.85
CA VAL A 261 -3.68 -9.92 13.54
C VAL A 261 -3.93 -8.64 12.73
N VAL A 262 -2.85 -7.97 12.33
CA VAL A 262 -2.90 -6.87 11.35
C VAL A 262 -2.81 -7.47 9.96
N LEU A 263 -3.85 -7.33 9.14
CA LEU A 263 -3.95 -7.98 7.82
C LEU A 263 -2.95 -7.46 6.78
N ASN A 264 -2.37 -6.29 7.01
CA ASN A 264 -1.33 -5.72 6.15
C ASN A 264 0.08 -6.24 6.48
N HIS A 265 0.23 -7.15 7.44
CA HIS A 265 1.50 -7.81 7.68
C HIS A 265 1.68 -8.98 6.72
N TRP A 266 2.89 -9.17 6.18
CA TRP A 266 3.20 -10.27 5.27
C TRP A 266 2.93 -11.66 5.87
N ASP A 267 3.05 -11.79 7.21
CA ASP A 267 2.85 -13.04 7.94
C ASP A 267 1.37 -13.32 8.29
N ALA A 268 0.45 -12.39 8.02
CA ALA A 268 -0.93 -12.46 8.48
C ALA A 268 -1.66 -13.71 7.99
N LYS A 269 -1.54 -14.05 6.69
CA LYS A 269 -2.20 -15.23 6.12
C LYS A 269 -1.71 -16.52 6.78
N ALA A 270 -0.40 -16.71 6.88
CA ALA A 270 0.19 -17.90 7.49
C ALA A 270 -0.17 -18.03 8.98
N ARG A 271 -0.27 -16.91 9.71
CA ARG A 271 -0.76 -16.89 11.10
C ARG A 271 -2.22 -17.33 11.17
N LEU A 272 -3.08 -16.80 10.31
CA LEU A 272 -4.51 -17.15 10.29
C LEU A 272 -4.75 -18.60 9.88
N GLU A 273 -3.94 -19.16 8.98
CA GLU A 273 -4.00 -20.59 8.64
C GLU A 273 -3.68 -21.49 9.85
N LYS A 274 -2.71 -21.09 10.68
CA LYS A 274 -2.38 -21.80 11.93
C LYS A 274 -3.46 -21.68 13.01
N MET A 275 -4.25 -20.61 12.96
CA MET A 275 -5.35 -20.30 13.89
C MET A 275 -6.70 -20.77 13.36
N LEU A 276 -6.73 -21.71 12.40
CA LEU A 276 -7.98 -22.23 11.87
C LEU A 276 -8.81 -22.84 13.00
N GLY A 277 -10.01 -22.31 13.18
CA GLY A 277 -10.90 -22.71 14.27
C GLY A 277 -10.70 -21.92 15.56
N ASP A 278 -9.70 -21.06 15.70
CA ASP A 278 -9.53 -20.21 16.88
C ASP A 278 -10.23 -18.85 16.73
N GLU A 279 -10.54 -18.21 17.86
CA GLU A 279 -11.04 -16.83 17.88
C GLU A 279 -9.87 -15.84 17.77
N VAL A 280 -9.98 -14.92 16.83
CA VAL A 280 -8.98 -13.86 16.59
C VAL A 280 -9.67 -12.51 16.49
N THR A 281 -8.92 -11.43 16.65
CA THR A 281 -9.33 -10.08 16.25
C THR A 281 -8.43 -9.58 15.13
N LEU A 282 -9.03 -9.28 13.98
CA LEU A 282 -8.33 -8.76 12.81
C LEU A 282 -8.39 -7.25 12.79
N LEU A 283 -7.30 -6.56 12.49
CA LEU A 283 -7.29 -5.18 12.01
C LEU A 283 -7.13 -5.17 10.49
N GLY A 284 -8.03 -4.51 9.79
CA GLY A 284 -7.98 -4.38 8.33
C GLY A 284 -8.74 -3.16 7.83
N THR A 285 -8.59 -2.85 6.54
CA THR A 285 -9.35 -1.76 5.90
C THR A 285 -10.52 -2.33 5.12
N VAL A 286 -11.73 -1.78 5.30
CA VAL A 286 -12.89 -2.18 4.49
C VAL A 286 -12.66 -1.80 3.03
N ASP A 287 -12.39 -2.77 2.18
CA ASP A 287 -12.14 -2.51 0.76
C ASP A 287 -13.44 -2.47 -0.04
N LYS A 288 -14.26 -3.51 0.11
CA LYS A 288 -15.48 -3.70 -0.66
C LYS A 288 -16.60 -4.25 0.21
N VAL A 289 -17.82 -3.82 -0.08
CA VAL A 289 -19.06 -4.38 0.45
C VAL A 289 -19.85 -4.91 -0.72
N GLU A 290 -20.26 -6.18 -0.64
CA GLU A 290 -20.96 -6.91 -1.69
C GLU A 290 -22.23 -7.54 -1.13
N HIS A 291 -23.36 -7.22 -1.76
CA HIS A 291 -24.67 -7.73 -1.36
C HIS A 291 -25.06 -8.91 -2.25
N PHE A 292 -25.38 -10.03 -1.62
CA PHE A 292 -25.86 -11.24 -2.28
C PHE A 292 -27.25 -11.60 -1.77
N ARG A 293 -27.93 -12.51 -2.47
CA ARG A 293 -29.18 -13.08 -1.97
C ARG A 293 -28.88 -13.91 -0.72
N GLY A 294 -29.26 -13.38 0.44
CA GLY A 294 -29.15 -14.07 1.72
C GLY A 294 -27.82 -13.91 2.46
N LEU A 295 -26.90 -13.05 2.00
CA LEU A 295 -25.73 -12.64 2.80
C LEU A 295 -25.16 -11.30 2.33
N VAL A 296 -24.38 -10.66 3.20
CA VAL A 296 -23.49 -9.55 2.85
C VAL A 296 -22.05 -10.01 3.08
N ARG A 297 -21.18 -9.79 2.09
CA ARG A 297 -19.74 -10.03 2.20
C ARG A 297 -19.03 -8.69 2.27
N VAL A 298 -18.23 -8.51 3.30
CA VAL A 298 -17.32 -7.38 3.43
C VAL A 298 -15.90 -7.89 3.24
N VAL A 299 -15.16 -7.31 2.32
CA VAL A 299 -13.76 -7.66 2.08
C VAL A 299 -12.89 -6.70 2.85
N LEU A 300 -12.08 -7.22 3.76
CA LEU A 300 -10.99 -6.46 4.37
C LEU A 300 -9.75 -6.62 3.49
N GLY A 301 -9.20 -5.51 3.00
CA GLY A 301 -7.99 -5.54 2.21
C GLY A 301 -6.78 -5.85 3.08
N GLY A 302 -5.97 -6.81 2.65
CA GLY A 302 -4.65 -7.13 3.22
C GLY A 302 -3.50 -6.82 2.25
N GLU A 303 -2.28 -7.19 2.64
CA GLU A 303 -1.10 -7.03 1.79
C GLU A 303 -1.13 -8.02 0.60
N GLN A 304 -0.63 -7.62 -0.58
CA GLN A 304 -0.46 -8.50 -1.77
C GLN A 304 -1.73 -9.25 -2.21
N ALA A 305 -2.89 -8.60 -2.18
CA ALA A 305 -4.19 -9.22 -2.51
C ALA A 305 -4.60 -10.36 -1.57
N ASN A 306 -4.07 -10.41 -0.34
CA ASN A 306 -4.59 -11.22 0.76
C ASN A 306 -5.87 -10.59 1.34
N ASP A 307 -6.88 -10.47 0.48
CA ASP A 307 -8.21 -10.05 0.87
C ASP A 307 -8.81 -11.07 1.85
N PHE A 308 -9.36 -10.58 2.97
CA PHE A 308 -9.98 -11.41 3.99
C PHE A 308 -11.50 -11.18 4.05
N PRO A 309 -12.32 -12.15 3.61
CA PRO A 309 -13.77 -12.07 3.66
C PRO A 309 -14.34 -12.10 5.09
N ILE A 310 -15.24 -11.16 5.36
CA ILE A 310 -16.10 -11.11 6.54
C ILE A 310 -17.54 -11.33 6.06
N ILE A 311 -18.20 -12.36 6.61
CA ILE A 311 -19.50 -12.82 6.13
C ILE A 311 -20.59 -12.50 7.15
N PHE A 312 -21.60 -11.78 6.70
CA PHE A 312 -22.84 -11.56 7.44
C PHE A 312 -23.93 -12.41 6.79
N ARG A 313 -24.37 -13.48 7.46
CA ARG A 313 -25.46 -14.36 6.96
C ARG A 313 -26.83 -13.69 7.06
N GLU A 314 -26.96 -12.67 7.90
CA GLU A 314 -28.18 -11.90 8.12
C GLU A 314 -27.90 -10.44 7.81
N LYS A 315 -28.68 -9.85 6.89
CA LYS A 315 -28.52 -8.44 6.50
C LYS A 315 -28.71 -7.50 7.69
N GLU A 316 -29.59 -7.84 8.62
CA GLU A 316 -29.84 -7.02 9.82
C GLU A 316 -28.60 -6.88 10.70
N ILE A 317 -27.78 -7.94 10.83
CA ILE A 317 -26.53 -7.87 11.58
C ILE A 317 -25.53 -6.93 10.90
N PHE A 318 -25.47 -6.94 9.56
CA PHE A 318 -24.65 -6.00 8.80
C PHE A 318 -25.14 -4.56 8.99
N ASP A 319 -26.44 -4.32 8.82
CA ASP A 319 -27.02 -2.97 8.95
C ASP A 319 -26.76 -2.39 10.35
N ARG A 320 -26.94 -3.21 11.40
CA ARG A 320 -26.69 -2.82 12.80
C ARG A 320 -25.21 -2.71 13.19
N SER A 321 -24.30 -3.15 12.33
CA SER A 321 -22.86 -3.04 12.56
C SER A 321 -22.26 -1.71 12.08
N ASP A 322 -23.05 -0.86 11.42
CA ASP A 322 -22.64 0.39 10.78
C ASP A 322 -21.54 0.27 9.71
N LEU A 323 -21.04 -0.93 9.42
CA LEU A 323 -19.87 -1.16 8.58
C LEU A 323 -20.04 -0.64 7.13
N ALA A 324 -21.27 -0.44 6.68
CA ALA A 324 -21.60 0.13 5.37
C ALA A 324 -20.95 1.50 5.10
N ARG A 325 -20.85 2.37 6.12
CA ARG A 325 -20.27 3.72 5.97
C ARG A 325 -18.73 3.76 6.10
N TYR A 326 -18.10 2.64 6.45
CA TYR A 326 -16.66 2.56 6.73
C TYR A 326 -15.81 2.09 5.55
N ARG A 327 -16.33 2.11 4.31
CA ARG A 327 -15.52 1.80 3.12
C ARG A 327 -14.28 2.70 3.07
N GLY A 328 -13.10 2.09 3.01
CA GLY A 328 -11.80 2.75 3.00
C GLY A 328 -11.24 3.05 4.40
N GLU A 329 -11.99 2.79 5.47
CA GLU A 329 -11.60 3.04 6.86
C GLU A 329 -11.07 1.77 7.54
N PRO A 330 -10.15 1.91 8.53
CA PRO A 330 -9.70 0.78 9.33
C PRO A 330 -10.82 0.33 10.27
N VAL A 331 -10.96 -0.97 10.47
CA VAL A 331 -11.92 -1.59 11.38
C VAL A 331 -11.27 -2.79 12.04
N THR A 332 -11.80 -3.20 13.20
CA THR A 332 -11.47 -4.49 13.79
C THR A 332 -12.62 -5.47 13.65
N VAL A 333 -12.31 -6.74 13.42
CA VAL A 333 -13.31 -7.81 13.37
C VAL A 333 -12.87 -8.98 14.23
N ARG A 334 -13.64 -9.27 15.27
CA ARG A 334 -13.43 -10.42 16.14
C ARG A 334 -14.31 -11.60 15.71
N GLY A 335 -13.71 -12.77 15.58
CA GLY A 335 -14.47 -14.00 15.38
C GLY A 335 -13.58 -15.20 15.13
N ARG A 336 -14.23 -16.34 14.92
CA ARG A 336 -13.53 -17.60 14.64
C ARG A 336 -13.02 -17.60 13.20
N VAL A 337 -11.76 -17.96 13.00
CA VAL A 337 -11.22 -18.19 11.66
C VAL A 337 -11.83 -19.47 11.11
N GLU A 338 -12.56 -19.36 10.00
CA GLU A 338 -13.19 -20.48 9.32
C GLU A 338 -12.57 -20.66 7.94
N ARG A 339 -12.54 -21.91 7.45
CA ARG A 339 -12.26 -22.20 6.05
C ARG A 339 -13.58 -22.36 5.31
N TYR A 340 -13.76 -21.59 4.24
CA TYR A 340 -14.87 -21.76 3.31
C TYR A 340 -14.38 -22.43 2.04
N GLU A 341 -15.10 -23.47 1.61
CA GLU A 341 -14.78 -24.24 0.41
C GLU A 341 -16.04 -24.38 -0.45
N ARG A 342 -15.90 -24.14 -1.76
CA ARG A 342 -16.97 -24.37 -2.74
C ARG A 342 -16.35 -24.74 -4.10
N GLY A 343 -16.40 -26.02 -4.44
CA GLY A 343 -15.65 -26.53 -5.59
C GLY A 343 -14.17 -26.29 -5.38
N ASP A 344 -13.49 -25.70 -6.36
CA ASP A 344 -12.06 -25.39 -6.29
C ASP A 344 -11.74 -24.09 -5.54
N TYR A 345 -12.77 -23.31 -5.18
CA TYR A 345 -12.58 -22.08 -4.43
C TYR A 345 -12.44 -22.36 -2.94
N GLN A 346 -11.31 -21.93 -2.36
CA GLN A 346 -11.06 -21.97 -0.93
C GLN A 346 -10.60 -20.61 -0.41
N THR A 347 -11.07 -20.21 0.77
CA THR A 347 -10.61 -18.99 1.44
C THR A 347 -10.79 -19.10 2.95
N LEU A 348 -9.97 -18.37 3.71
CA LEU A 348 -10.24 -18.13 5.13
C LEU A 348 -11.26 -17.01 5.27
N GLN A 349 -12.10 -17.05 6.30
CA GLN A 349 -13.09 -16.03 6.56
C GLN A 349 -13.41 -15.92 8.05
N ILE A 350 -14.14 -14.87 8.42
CA ILE A 350 -14.85 -14.78 9.71
C ILE A 350 -16.34 -14.59 9.41
N VAL A 351 -17.19 -15.38 10.07
CA VAL A 351 -18.64 -15.16 10.06
C VAL A 351 -19.03 -14.29 11.26
N VAL A 352 -19.69 -13.18 10.97
CA VAL A 352 -20.19 -12.23 11.98
C VAL A 352 -21.66 -12.53 12.25
N GLY A 353 -21.94 -12.93 13.50
CA GLY A 353 -23.29 -13.18 13.98
C GLY A 353 -23.83 -12.10 14.92
N ARG A 354 -22.99 -11.15 15.36
CA ARG A 354 -23.38 -10.06 16.27
C ARG A 354 -22.67 -8.76 15.90
N PRO A 355 -23.35 -7.59 15.93
CA PRO A 355 -22.73 -6.31 15.62
C PRO A 355 -21.48 -6.00 16.46
N LYS A 356 -21.48 -6.39 17.74
CA LYS A 356 -20.36 -6.21 18.69
C LYS A 356 -19.05 -6.95 18.35
N GLN A 357 -19.04 -7.73 17.27
CA GLN A 357 -17.81 -8.32 16.73
C GLN A 357 -17.03 -7.30 15.89
N ILE A 358 -17.66 -6.20 15.49
CA ILE A 358 -17.05 -5.13 14.72
C ILE A 358 -16.63 -4.02 15.69
N GLY A 359 -15.36 -3.63 15.64
CA GLY A 359 -14.86 -2.41 16.26
C GLY A 359 -14.62 -1.34 15.20
N LEU A 360 -15.11 -0.14 15.46
CA LEU A 360 -15.07 0.99 14.54
C LEU A 360 -14.30 2.16 15.17
N PRO A 361 -13.50 2.91 14.39
CA PRO A 361 -12.91 4.14 14.86
C PRO A 361 -13.98 5.22 15.07
N SER A 362 -13.78 6.09 16.07
CA SER A 362 -14.53 7.34 16.19
C SER A 362 -13.98 8.34 15.17
N LEU A 363 -14.61 8.42 13.99
CA LEU A 363 -14.17 9.30 12.91
C LEU A 363 -14.96 10.62 12.92
N PRO A 364 -14.32 11.75 12.55
CA PRO A 364 -15.02 13.02 12.38
C PRO A 364 -15.83 12.96 11.08
N TRP A 365 -17.07 12.50 11.16
CA TRP A 365 -18.00 12.48 10.03
C TRP A 365 -18.55 13.90 9.79
N PRO A 366 -18.58 14.39 8.53
CA PRO A 366 -19.16 15.69 8.24
C PRO A 366 -20.61 15.78 8.71
N GLY A 367 -20.93 16.77 9.54
CA GLY A 367 -22.27 16.99 10.08
C GLY A 367 -22.61 16.21 11.35
N GLU A 368 -21.71 15.36 11.85
CA GLU A 368 -21.84 14.73 13.18
C GLU A 368 -20.98 15.50 14.19
N PRO A 369 -21.51 15.86 15.38
CA PRO A 369 -20.67 16.40 16.45
C PRO A 369 -19.62 15.35 16.83
N ALA A 370 -18.40 15.80 17.16
CA ALA A 370 -17.36 14.91 17.65
C ALA A 370 -17.91 14.14 18.86
N LEU A 371 -18.01 12.82 18.73
CA LEU A 371 -18.37 11.96 19.86
C LEU A 371 -17.27 12.16 20.92
N ALA A 372 -17.63 12.65 22.09
CA ALA A 372 -16.70 12.72 23.21
C ALA A 372 -16.15 11.31 23.44
N ALA A 373 -14.83 11.20 23.56
CA ALA A 373 -14.21 9.94 23.94
C ALA A 373 -14.73 9.55 25.34
N GLU A 374 -15.48 8.45 25.42
CA GLU A 374 -15.86 7.81 26.70
C GLU A 374 -14.70 7.03 27.31
#